data_AF-A0A5E6R4X0-F1
#
_entry.id   AF-A0A5E6R4X0-F1
#
_cell.length_a   1.000
_cell.length_b   1.000
_cell.length_c   1.000
_cell.angle_alpha   90.00
_cell.angle_beta   90.00
_cell.angle_gamma   90.00
#
_symmetry.space_group_name_H-M   'P 1'
#
loop_
_entity.id
_entity.type
_entity.pdbx_description
1 polymer ?
#
loop_
_entity_poly.entity_id
_entity_poly.type
_entity_poly.pdbx_seq_one_letter_code
_entity_poly.pdbx_strand_id
1 'polypeptide(L)' 'MSVIDCDYLPPPAVEFPQELAVLIVRKAASMAAAFEEQALDQLTRDAISAISTGADPRQVIRQMRL' A
#
# COMPACT_ATOMS: atom_id res chain seq x y z
N MET A 1 9.84 24.77 -48.60
CA MET A 1 9.51 24.72 -47.16
C MET A 1 10.68 24.07 -46.46
N SER A 2 11.44 24.81 -45.66
CA SER A 2 12.53 24.25 -44.86
C SER A 2 11.94 23.53 -43.66
N VAL A 3 12.24 22.24 -43.52
CA VAL A 3 11.95 21.47 -42.31
C VAL A 3 12.86 22.03 -41.21
N ILE A 4 12.29 22.58 -40.14
CA ILE A 4 13.06 23.05 -38.98
C ILE A 4 13.48 21.81 -38.20
N ASP A 5 14.78 21.66 -37.99
CA ASP A 5 15.34 20.56 -37.22
C ASP A 5 15.29 20.91 -35.72
N CYS A 6 14.64 20.06 -34.95
CA CYS A 6 14.24 20.33 -33.56
C CYS A 6 15.05 19.49 -32.55
N ASP A 7 16.32 19.25 -32.83
CA ASP A 7 17.25 18.43 -32.02
C ASP A 7 17.49 18.93 -30.58
N TYR A 8 17.02 20.14 -30.25
CA TYR A 8 17.06 20.71 -28.91
C TYR A 8 15.83 20.35 -28.06
N LEU A 9 14.79 19.74 -28.64
CA LEU A 9 13.64 19.26 -27.90
C LEU A 9 13.97 17.92 -27.22
N PRO A 10 13.56 17.73 -25.96
CA PRO A 10 13.70 16.43 -25.32
C PRO A 10 12.93 15.37 -26.13
N PRO A 11 13.41 14.11 -26.13
CA PRO A 11 12.73 13.04 -26.85
C PRO A 11 11.29 12.90 -26.34
N PRO A 12 10.34 12.50 -27.20
CA PRO A 12 8.96 12.31 -26.79
C PRO A 12 8.90 11.34 -25.61
N ALA A 13 8.09 11.68 -24.61
CA ALA A 13 7.90 10.85 -23.44
C ALA A 13 7.42 9.46 -23.87
N VAL A 14 8.08 8.41 -23.37
CA VAL A 14 7.64 7.04 -23.58
C VAL A 14 6.27 6.89 -22.93
N GLU A 15 5.26 6.56 -23.73
CA GLU A 15 3.91 6.32 -23.21
C GLU A 15 3.93 5.11 -22.28
N PHE A 16 3.34 5.27 -21.10
CA PHE A 16 3.27 4.18 -20.15
C PHE A 16 2.29 3.11 -20.67
N PRO A 17 2.68 1.83 -20.78
CA PRO A 17 1.79 0.80 -21.27
C PRO A 17 0.56 0.66 -20.36
N GLN A 18 -0.63 0.89 -20.92
CA GLN A 18 -1.88 0.89 -20.15
C GLN A 18 -2.13 -0.46 -19.47
N GLU A 19 -1.81 -1.56 -20.15
CA GLU A 19 -1.93 -2.91 -19.60
C GLU A 19 -1.07 -3.10 -18.34
N LEU A 20 0.16 -2.58 -18.35
CA LEU A 20 1.06 -2.62 -17.21
C LEU A 20 0.47 -1.83 -16.02
N ALA A 21 -0.19 -0.70 -16.27
CA ALA A 21 -0.80 0.11 -15.21
C ALA A 21 -1.90 -0.68 -14.51
N VAL A 22 -2.76 -1.35 -15.29
CA VAL A 22 -3.82 -2.19 -14.76
C VAL A 22 -3.25 -3.35 -13.93
N LEU A 23 -2.17 -4.00 -14.39
CA LEU A 23 -1.52 -5.07 -13.65
C LEU A 23 -0.91 -4.59 -12.33
N ILE A 24 -0.27 -3.41 -12.32
CA ILE A 24 0.28 -2.80 -11.10
C ILE A 24 -0.83 -2.54 -10.09
N VAL A 25 -1.94 -1.94 -10.51
CA VAL A 25 -3.08 -1.65 -9.63
C VAL A 25 -3.65 -2.95 -9.03
N ARG A 26 -3.83 -3.99 -9.84
CA ARG A 26 -4.30 -5.30 -9.35
C ARG A 26 -3.34 -5.93 -8.35
N LYS A 27 -2.03 -5.85 -8.61
CA LYS A 27 -1.00 -6.35 -7.69
C LYS A 27 -1.02 -5.59 -6.37
N ALA A 28 -1.08 -4.26 -6.43
CA ALA A 28 -1.15 -3.41 -5.25
C ALA A 28 -2.39 -3.73 -4.39
N ALA A 29 -3.56 -3.91 -5.02
CA ALA A 29 -4.78 -4.29 -4.32
C ALA A 29 -4.66 -5.66 -3.63
N SER A 30 -4.09 -6.67 -4.33
CA SER A 30 -3.85 -7.99 -3.74
C SER A 30 -2.85 -7.93 -2.57
N MET A 31 -1.80 -7.11 -2.68
CA MET A 31 -0.84 -6.92 -1.60
C MET A 31 -1.46 -6.22 -0.39
N ALA A 32 -2.27 -5.18 -0.62
CA ALA A 32 -2.99 -4.48 0.44
C ALA A 32 -3.93 -5.42 1.18
N ALA A 33 -4.73 -6.21 0.47
CA ALA A 33 -5.64 -7.16 1.10
C ALA A 33 -4.91 -8.18 1.98
N ALA A 34 -3.81 -8.77 1.49
CA ALA A 34 -3.01 -9.71 2.29
C ALA A 34 -2.36 -9.04 3.50
N PHE A 35 -1.89 -7.80 3.35
CA PHE A 35 -1.32 -7.03 4.44
C PHE A 35 -2.37 -6.68 5.51
N GLU A 36 -3.56 -6.26 5.09
CA GLU A 36 -4.67 -5.94 5.99
C GLU A 36 -5.11 -7.17 6.79
N GLU A 37 -5.26 -8.33 6.15
CA GLU A 37 -5.58 -9.60 6.82
C GLU A 37 -4.54 -9.96 7.87
N GLN A 38 -3.25 -9.93 7.51
CA GLN A 38 -2.16 -10.21 8.45
C GLN A 38 -2.12 -9.21 9.61
N ALA A 39 -2.36 -7.92 9.34
CA ALA A 39 -2.36 -6.88 10.36
C ALA A 39 -3.51 -7.07 11.35
N LEU A 40 -4.71 -7.41 10.88
CA LEU A 40 -5.86 -7.70 11.73
C LEU A 40 -5.61 -8.91 12.63
N ASP A 41 -5.06 -9.98 12.08
CA ASP A 41 -4.71 -11.18 12.85
C ASP A 41 -3.66 -10.89 13.92
N GLN A 42 -2.67 -10.05 13.59
CA GLN A 42 -1.63 -9.67 14.55
C GLN A 42 -2.20 -8.79 15.67
N LEU A 43 -2.97 -7.76 15.33
CA LEU A 43 -3.60 -6.87 16.31
C LEU A 43 -4.52 -7.66 17.26
N THR A 44 -5.29 -8.60 16.73
CA THR A 44 -6.18 -9.45 17.54
C THR A 44 -5.39 -10.32 18.51
N ARG A 45 -4.32 -10.98 18.02
CA ARG A 45 -3.44 -11.81 18.85
C ARG A 45 -2.76 -11.00 19.95
N ASP A 46 -2.27 -9.81 19.62
CA ASP A 46 -1.60 -8.92 20.58
C ASP A 46 -2.57 -8.45 21.67
N ALA A 47 -3.79 -8.06 21.29
CA ALA A 47 -4.83 -7.67 22.25
C ALA A 47 -5.20 -8.82 23.20
N ILE A 48 -5.42 -10.02 22.65
CA ILE A 48 -5.71 -11.23 23.45
C ILE A 48 -4.56 -11.53 24.39
N SER A 49 -3.32 -11.49 23.90
CA SER A 49 -2.13 -11.75 24.70
C SER A 49 -2.00 -10.75 25.86
N ALA A 50 -2.18 -9.47 25.60
CA ALA A 50 -2.12 -8.43 26.63
C ALA A 50 -3.19 -8.64 27.72
N ILE A 51 -4.44 -8.91 27.32
CA ILE A 51 -5.53 -9.19 28.26
C ILE A 51 -5.24 -10.46 29.08
N SER A 52 -4.73 -11.52 28.44
CA SER A 52 -4.38 -12.77 29.12
C SER A 52 -3.26 -12.61 30.15
N THR A 53 -2.39 -11.63 29.95
CA THR A 53 -1.31 -11.27 30.89
C THR A 53 -1.80 -10.37 32.03
N GLY A 54 -3.10 -10.03 32.05
CA GLY A 54 -3.75 -9.26 33.10
C GLY A 54 -3.87 -7.76 32.82
N ALA A 55 -3.64 -7.31 31.58
CA ALA A 55 -3.89 -5.92 31.22
C ALA A 55 -5.39 -5.60 31.23
N ASP A 56 -5.76 -4.43 31.75
CA ASP A 56 -7.14 -3.93 31.68
C ASP A 56 -7.51 -3.65 30.20
N PRO A 57 -8.62 -4.19 29.67
CA PRO A 57 -9.06 -3.93 28.30
C PRO A 57 -9.11 -2.45 27.91
N ARG A 58 -9.48 -1.55 28.83
CA ARG A 58 -9.49 -0.10 28.55
C ARG A 58 -8.08 0.47 28.33
N GLN A 59 -7.10 -0.07 29.03
CA GLN A 59 -5.70 0.29 28.85
C GLN A 59 -5.18 -0.22 27.50
N VAL A 60 -5.54 -1.44 27.11
CA VAL A 60 -5.17 -2.03 25.82
C VAL A 60 -5.70 -1.20 24.65
N ILE A 61 -6.98 -0.80 24.68
CA ILE A 61 -7.59 0.10 23.67
C ILE A 61 -6.76 1.38 23.53
N ARG A 62 -6.44 2.03 24.66
CA ARG A 62 -5.66 3.27 24.66
C ARG A 62 -4.23 3.08 24.14
N GLN A 63 -3.58 1.98 24.49
CA GLN A 63 -2.21 1.67 24.06
C GLN A 63 -2.14 1.34 22.56
N MET A 64 -3.12 0.59 22.06
CA MET A 64 -3.23 0.21 20.66
C MET A 64 -3.84 1.31 19.78
N ARG A 65 -4.31 2.41 20.38
CA ARG A 65 -4.95 3.55 19.70
C ARG A 65 -6.18 3.14 18.89
N LEU A 66 -6.97 2.24 19.46
CA LEU A 66 -8.24 1.75 18.93
C LEU A 66 -9.42 2.62 19.42
#